data_AF-A0A351INF0-F1
#
_entry.id   AF-A0A351INF0-F1
#
_cell.length_a   1.000
_cell.length_b   1.000
_cell.length_c   1.000
_cell.angle_alpha   90.00
_cell.angle_beta   90.00
_cell.angle_gamma   90.00
#
_symmetry.space_group_name_H-M   'P 1'
#
loop_
_entity.id
_entity.type
_entity.pdbx_description
1 polymer ?
#
loop_
_entity_poly.entity_id
_entity_poly.type
_entity_poly.pdbx_seq_one_letter_code
_entity_poly.pdbx_strand_id
1 'polypeptide(L)'
;MRRIAKLLMILLITPITCMAHAKSNGFSLYAKYSNEIVREFANEMKREYGMACTGDGGRMPHDVEKISVRLLSYQRATIEKARELEVKATEKLLQLINGHEKIRPYLREYPFKADRAAVSISFEKPNGASYADGSVVYVFQVRNKIIYDREDPIWDRLVTIQEEPYEEAFAKVREAQPDPGKEKSRSFLRKVFPFIKTRSAEEPPPPFLKVAEEIFQRFAKEILEEYGIVSWDRGGSLVHDVEEMAIKVIAHQRAEVDEARELEVKATEKFLKLINENKKIRPWLREYPFKANRASVGIAFRKEDNETYQEGGLTFVYQVNGKIFYAVEAEYTADVKIVAEEPYEEALKKTIAKLDATF
;
A
#
# COMPACT_ATOMS: atom_id res chain seq x y z
N MET A 1 -61.63 35.35 -59.66
CA MET A 1 -62.21 34.85 -58.39
C MET A 1 -61.10 34.24 -57.55
N ARG A 2 -60.94 34.71 -56.29
CA ARG A 2 -60.44 34.05 -55.04
C ARG A 2 -59.33 32.97 -55.15
N ARG A 3 -58.28 32.85 -54.32
CA ARG A 3 -57.83 33.44 -53.03
C ARG A 3 -56.42 32.84 -52.76
N ILE A 4 -55.43 33.65 -52.36
CA ILE A 4 -54.70 33.67 -51.06
C ILE A 4 -53.69 32.54 -50.74
N ALA A 5 -52.42 32.98 -50.68
CA ALA A 5 -51.32 32.75 -49.72
C ALA A 5 -50.70 31.35 -49.50
N LYS A 6 -49.36 31.30 -49.67
CA LYS A 6 -48.43 31.37 -48.53
C LYS A 6 -47.04 31.86 -48.97
N LEU A 7 -46.57 32.83 -48.20
CA LEU A 7 -45.28 33.52 -48.21
C LEU A 7 -44.21 32.58 -47.64
N LEU A 8 -43.01 32.50 -48.23
CA LEU A 8 -41.81 32.19 -47.46
C LEU A 8 -40.59 32.91 -48.05
N MET A 9 -39.97 33.68 -47.16
CA MET A 9 -38.95 34.69 -47.40
C MET A 9 -37.62 34.11 -47.86
N ILE A 10 -36.97 34.91 -48.69
CA ILE A 10 -35.58 34.86 -49.15
C ILE A 10 -34.60 34.98 -47.98
N LEU A 11 -33.49 34.22 -47.99
CA LEU A 11 -32.18 34.75 -47.63
C LEU A 11 -31.05 34.01 -48.37
N LEU A 12 -30.49 34.70 -49.38
CA LEU A 12 -29.18 34.46 -50.00
C LEU A 12 -28.08 34.86 -49.00
N ILE A 13 -27.15 33.97 -48.65
CA ILE A 13 -25.74 34.34 -48.36
C ILE A 13 -24.80 33.20 -48.81
N THR A 14 -23.73 33.63 -49.45
CA THR A 14 -22.66 32.98 -50.22
C THR A 14 -21.78 31.96 -49.46
N PRO A 15 -21.04 31.09 -50.18
CA PRO A 15 -20.03 30.23 -49.59
C PRO A 15 -18.78 31.07 -49.28
N ILE A 16 -18.65 31.52 -48.03
CA ILE A 16 -17.34 31.92 -47.50
C ILE A 16 -16.57 30.63 -47.23
N THR A 17 -15.80 30.26 -48.24
CA THR A 17 -14.61 29.42 -48.17
C THR A 17 -13.87 29.59 -46.84
N CYS A 18 -13.73 28.46 -46.13
CA CYS A 18 -12.63 28.10 -45.24
C CYS A 18 -11.51 29.16 -45.10
N MET A 19 -11.66 30.05 -44.11
CA MET A 19 -10.53 30.54 -43.32
C MET A 19 -10.96 30.62 -41.85
N ALA A 20 -11.39 29.47 -41.31
CA ALA A 20 -11.18 29.21 -39.88
C ALA A 20 -9.72 28.79 -39.72
N HIS A 21 -8.88 29.81 -39.59
CA HIS A 21 -7.46 29.72 -39.30
C HIS A 21 -7.26 28.90 -38.02
N ALA A 22 -6.64 27.72 -38.17
CA ALA A 22 -5.79 27.01 -37.22
C ALA A 22 -5.90 27.41 -35.73
N LYS A 23 -6.80 26.76 -34.98
CA LYS A 23 -6.72 26.69 -33.51
C LYS A 23 -6.80 25.26 -32.94
N SER A 24 -6.72 24.23 -33.80
CA SER A 24 -6.75 22.82 -33.37
C SER A 24 -5.38 22.14 -33.32
N ASN A 25 -4.33 22.71 -33.91
CA ASN A 25 -3.01 22.04 -34.00
C ASN A 25 -2.15 22.18 -32.74
N GLY A 26 -2.38 23.20 -31.90
CA GLY A 26 -1.60 23.41 -30.67
C GLY A 26 -1.94 22.39 -29.57
N PHE A 27 -3.24 22.10 -29.41
CA PHE A 27 -3.76 21.15 -28.42
C PHE A 27 -3.21 19.72 -28.63
N SER A 28 -2.94 19.33 -29.88
CA SER A 28 -2.43 18.00 -30.20
C SER A 28 -0.91 17.88 -30.07
N LEU A 29 -0.14 18.97 -30.24
CA LEU A 29 1.32 18.90 -30.27
C LEU A 29 1.94 18.68 -28.89
N TYR A 30 1.53 19.44 -27.87
CA TYR A 30 2.06 19.20 -26.53
C TYR A 30 1.60 17.87 -25.95
N ALA A 31 0.36 17.43 -26.25
CA ALA A 31 -0.11 16.10 -25.89
C ALA A 31 0.73 15.00 -26.57
N LYS A 32 1.06 15.18 -27.86
CA LYS A 32 1.97 14.27 -28.58
C LYS A 32 3.35 14.21 -27.93
N TYR A 33 3.96 15.36 -27.62
CA TYR A 33 5.29 15.39 -26.99
C TYR A 33 5.27 14.82 -25.57
N SER A 34 4.23 15.10 -24.78
CA SER A 34 4.02 14.46 -23.48
C SER A 34 3.95 12.94 -23.61
N ASN A 35 3.20 12.42 -24.60
CA ASN A 35 3.11 10.98 -24.84
C ASN A 35 4.44 10.36 -25.29
N GLU A 36 5.24 11.08 -26.09
CA GLU A 36 6.59 10.64 -26.48
C GLU A 36 7.48 10.50 -25.24
N ILE A 37 7.49 11.50 -24.36
CA ILE A 37 8.24 11.51 -23.09
C ILE A 37 7.77 10.38 -22.15
N VAL A 38 6.45 10.24 -21.93
CA VAL A 38 5.89 9.22 -21.04
C VAL A 38 6.20 7.82 -21.55
N ARG A 39 6.15 7.60 -22.87
CA ARG A 39 6.49 6.30 -23.48
C ARG A 39 7.98 5.97 -23.30
N GLU A 40 8.86 6.96 -23.49
CA GLU A 40 10.28 6.78 -23.24
C GLU A 40 10.54 6.45 -21.77
N PHE A 41 9.99 7.26 -20.86
CA PHE A 41 10.03 7.03 -19.42
C PHE A 41 9.56 5.62 -19.04
N ALA A 42 8.38 5.20 -19.50
CA ALA A 42 7.82 3.88 -19.22
C ALA A 42 8.75 2.74 -19.67
N ASN A 43 9.37 2.86 -20.84
CA ASN A 43 10.33 1.88 -21.34
C ASN A 43 11.59 1.81 -20.47
N GLU A 44 12.10 2.96 -20.02
CA GLU A 44 13.27 3.01 -19.15
C GLU A 44 12.98 2.45 -17.76
N MET A 45 11.83 2.81 -17.15
CA MET A 45 11.43 2.27 -15.84
C MET A 45 11.22 0.76 -15.88
N LYS A 46 10.65 0.23 -16.97
CA LYS A 46 10.51 -1.22 -17.17
C LYS A 46 11.88 -1.90 -17.31
N ARG A 47 12.80 -1.32 -18.08
CA ARG A 47 14.13 -1.90 -18.35
C ARG A 47 15.04 -1.86 -17.13
N GLU A 48 15.07 -0.75 -16.41
CA GLU A 48 16.03 -0.51 -15.31
C GLU A 48 15.52 -1.03 -13.96
N TYR A 49 14.21 -0.98 -13.72
CA TYR A 49 13.63 -1.29 -12.42
C TYR A 49 12.57 -2.39 -12.46
N GLY A 50 12.22 -2.90 -13.66
CA GLY A 50 11.16 -3.90 -13.81
C GLY A 50 9.75 -3.37 -13.53
N MET A 51 9.55 -2.05 -13.48
CA MET A 51 8.26 -1.43 -13.17
C MET A 51 7.42 -1.19 -14.42
N ALA A 52 6.14 -1.56 -14.38
CA ALA A 52 5.21 -1.36 -15.48
C ALA A 52 4.49 -0.01 -15.34
N CYS A 53 4.39 0.76 -16.43
CA CYS A 53 3.53 1.94 -16.46
C CYS A 53 2.07 1.51 -16.66
N THR A 54 1.20 1.81 -15.70
CA THR A 54 -0.22 1.40 -15.70
C THR A 54 -1.19 2.55 -15.94
N GLY A 55 -0.70 3.79 -15.90
CA GLY A 55 -1.47 4.95 -16.28
C GLY A 55 -0.62 6.21 -16.37
N ASP A 56 -1.12 7.18 -17.11
CA ASP A 56 -0.52 8.50 -17.26
C ASP A 56 -1.62 9.55 -17.35
N GLY A 57 -1.25 10.81 -17.11
CA GLY A 57 -2.17 11.93 -17.16
C GLY A 57 -1.48 13.24 -16.80
N GLY A 58 -2.25 14.19 -16.29
CA GLY A 58 -1.71 15.49 -15.93
C GLY A 58 -2.74 16.61 -16.03
N ARG A 59 -2.24 17.84 -16.04
CA ARG A 59 -3.04 19.05 -16.23
C ARG A 59 -2.50 19.78 -17.45
N MET A 60 -3.20 19.64 -18.57
CA MET A 60 -2.76 20.20 -19.84
C MET A 60 -3.89 20.83 -20.69
N PRO A 61 -4.73 21.74 -20.15
CA PRO A 61 -5.81 22.33 -20.93
C PRO A 61 -5.32 23.36 -21.96
N HIS A 62 -4.16 24.01 -21.77
CA HIS A 62 -3.68 25.07 -22.67
C HIS A 62 -2.16 25.03 -22.86
N ASP A 63 -1.45 24.64 -21.80
CA ASP A 63 -0.03 24.37 -21.74
C ASP A 63 0.20 23.15 -20.84
N VAL A 64 1.43 22.67 -20.75
CA VAL A 64 1.81 21.55 -19.91
C VAL A 64 2.08 22.06 -18.51
N GLU A 65 1.07 21.94 -17.65
CA GLU A 65 1.14 22.41 -16.27
C GLU A 65 1.58 21.31 -15.30
N LYS A 66 1.20 20.07 -15.59
CA LYS A 66 1.56 18.88 -14.83
C LYS A 66 1.59 17.65 -15.74
N ILE A 67 2.59 16.79 -15.56
CA ILE A 67 2.64 15.43 -16.11
C ILE A 67 2.61 14.47 -14.91
N SER A 68 1.74 13.47 -14.97
CA SER A 68 1.59 12.45 -13.93
C SER A 68 1.75 11.06 -14.52
N VAL A 69 2.49 10.17 -13.87
CA VAL A 69 2.65 8.77 -14.29
C VAL A 69 2.47 7.84 -13.10
N ARG A 70 1.73 6.75 -13.31
CA ARG A 70 1.55 5.65 -12.35
C ARG A 70 2.36 4.44 -12.78
N LEU A 71 3.20 3.98 -11.88
CA LEU A 71 4.00 2.76 -12.01
C LEU A 71 3.43 1.66 -11.11
N LEU A 72 3.64 0.42 -11.55
CA LEU A 72 3.37 -0.80 -10.81
C LEU A 72 4.68 -1.56 -10.63
N SER A 73 4.99 -1.89 -9.39
CA SER A 73 6.13 -2.74 -9.02
C SER A 73 5.61 -3.99 -8.33
N TYR A 74 6.14 -5.15 -8.73
CA TYR A 74 5.87 -6.41 -8.03
C TYR A 74 6.82 -6.65 -6.85
N GLN A 75 7.70 -5.68 -6.55
CA GLN A 75 8.63 -5.76 -5.44
C GLN A 75 7.97 -5.29 -4.15
N ARG A 76 8.38 -5.88 -3.02
CA ARG A 76 8.06 -5.37 -1.70
C ARG A 76 8.93 -4.15 -1.38
N ALA A 77 8.38 -3.13 -0.74
CA ALA A 77 9.12 -1.90 -0.45
C ALA A 77 9.00 -1.46 1.02
N THR A 78 10.15 -1.16 1.63
CA THR A 78 10.21 -0.31 2.84
C THR A 78 10.04 1.15 2.44
N ILE A 79 9.90 2.04 3.43
CA ILE A 79 9.88 3.49 3.20
C ILE A 79 11.16 3.95 2.48
N GLU A 80 12.33 3.44 2.88
CA GLU A 80 13.62 3.78 2.25
C GLU A 80 13.65 3.34 0.79
N LYS A 81 13.15 2.14 0.49
CA LYS A 81 13.13 1.64 -0.87
C LYS A 81 12.12 2.39 -1.74
N ALA A 82 10.93 2.63 -1.20
CA ALA A 82 9.90 3.41 -1.87
C ALA A 82 10.38 4.84 -2.16
N ARG A 83 11.04 5.49 -1.19
CA ARG A 83 11.68 6.80 -1.34
C ARG A 83 12.71 6.80 -2.46
N GLU A 84 13.61 5.82 -2.45
CA GLU A 84 14.65 5.70 -3.46
C GLU A 84 14.05 5.57 -4.87
N LEU A 85 13.05 4.69 -5.04
CA LEU A 85 12.41 4.45 -6.33
C LEU A 85 11.60 5.66 -6.80
N GLU A 86 10.85 6.29 -5.90
CA GLU A 86 10.04 7.47 -6.19
C GLU A 86 10.93 8.63 -6.65
N VAL A 87 11.97 8.97 -5.88
CA VAL A 87 12.89 10.06 -6.22
C VAL A 87 13.60 9.77 -7.54
N LYS A 88 14.13 8.55 -7.74
CA LYS A 88 14.80 8.19 -8.99
C LYS A 88 13.88 8.28 -10.20
N ALA A 89 12.63 7.83 -10.05
CA ALA A 89 11.64 7.92 -11.12
C ALA A 89 11.28 9.37 -11.44
N THR A 90 11.09 10.21 -10.42
CA THR A 90 10.78 11.63 -10.59
C THR A 90 11.92 12.39 -11.25
N GLU A 91 13.15 12.19 -10.80
CA GLU A 91 14.34 12.78 -11.42
C GLU A 91 14.51 12.33 -12.88
N LYS A 92 14.25 11.05 -13.17
CA LYS A 92 14.30 10.54 -14.54
C LYS A 92 13.24 11.17 -15.43
N LEU A 93 12.01 11.31 -14.94
CA LEU A 93 10.93 11.98 -15.66
C LEU A 93 11.27 13.46 -15.91
N LEU A 94 11.80 14.16 -14.91
CA LEU A 94 12.26 15.55 -15.04
C LEU A 94 13.37 15.71 -16.08
N GLN A 95 14.34 14.78 -16.11
CA GLN A 95 15.40 14.77 -17.12
C GLN A 95 14.82 14.64 -18.53
N LEU A 96 13.88 13.73 -18.74
CA LEU A 96 13.24 13.53 -20.04
C LEU A 96 12.41 14.76 -20.46
N ILE A 97 11.62 15.35 -19.55
CA ILE A 97 10.82 16.56 -19.84
C ILE A 97 11.72 17.74 -20.19
N ASN A 98 12.72 18.02 -19.35
CA ASN A 98 13.59 19.18 -19.53
C ASN A 98 14.56 19.03 -20.71
N GLY A 99 14.92 17.80 -21.07
CA GLY A 99 15.73 17.47 -22.24
C GLY A 99 14.94 17.47 -23.56
N HIS A 100 13.61 17.40 -23.53
CA HIS A 100 12.79 17.31 -24.73
C HIS A 100 12.51 18.69 -25.35
N GLU A 101 13.41 19.19 -26.20
CA GLU A 101 13.36 20.56 -26.75
C GLU A 101 12.00 20.96 -27.34
N LYS A 102 11.29 20.03 -27.99
CA LYS A 102 10.01 20.31 -28.66
C LYS A 102 8.86 20.60 -27.69
N ILE A 103 8.94 20.13 -26.43
CA ILE A 103 7.88 20.39 -25.44
C ILE A 103 8.07 21.75 -24.76
N ARG A 104 9.31 22.28 -24.74
CA ARG A 104 9.68 23.51 -24.02
C ARG A 104 8.75 24.71 -24.29
N PRO A 105 8.34 25.02 -25.54
CA PRO A 105 7.44 26.14 -25.80
C PRO A 105 6.06 26.00 -25.17
N TYR A 106 5.70 24.80 -24.74
CA TYR A 106 4.40 24.47 -24.15
C TYR A 106 4.48 24.23 -22.66
N LEU A 107 5.65 24.24 -22.02
CA LEU A 107 5.73 24.07 -20.57
C LEU A 107 5.24 25.34 -19.88
N ARG A 108 4.39 25.19 -18.85
CA ARG A 108 3.96 26.32 -18.00
C ARG A 108 5.16 27.05 -17.38
N GLU A 109 6.22 26.29 -17.08
CA GLU A 109 7.49 26.79 -16.58
C GLU A 109 8.65 25.94 -17.11
N TYR A 110 9.80 26.59 -17.30
CA TYR A 110 11.04 25.93 -17.69
C TYR A 110 12.21 26.49 -16.85
N PRO A 111 13.05 25.65 -16.21
CA PRO A 111 12.94 24.20 -16.16
C PRO A 111 11.69 23.73 -15.40
N PHE A 112 11.14 22.59 -15.83
CA PHE A 112 10.06 21.87 -15.17
C PHE A 112 10.57 21.32 -13.84
N LYS A 113 9.73 21.36 -12.79
CA LYS A 113 10.09 21.03 -11.40
C LYS A 113 9.28 19.85 -10.87
N ALA A 114 9.74 19.30 -9.75
CA ALA A 114 9.17 18.08 -9.14
C ALA A 114 7.67 18.20 -8.79
N ASP A 115 7.17 19.35 -8.30
CA ASP A 115 5.73 19.55 -8.05
C ASP A 115 4.84 19.35 -9.29
N ARG A 116 5.42 19.48 -10.48
CA ARG A 116 4.72 19.33 -11.77
C ARG A 116 4.99 17.99 -12.45
N ALA A 117 5.96 17.21 -11.98
CA ALA A 117 6.27 15.87 -12.45
C ALA A 117 5.92 14.84 -11.37
N ALA A 118 4.64 14.45 -11.33
CA ALA A 118 4.17 13.54 -10.30
C ALA A 118 4.35 12.07 -10.72
N VAL A 119 5.17 11.35 -9.96
CA VAL A 119 5.21 9.89 -10.05
C VAL A 119 4.45 9.30 -8.87
N SER A 120 3.69 8.24 -9.14
CA SER A 120 3.22 7.33 -8.10
C SER A 120 3.57 5.89 -8.42
N ILE A 121 3.78 5.10 -7.38
CA ILE A 121 4.17 3.69 -7.51
C ILE A 121 3.27 2.86 -6.61
N SER A 122 2.56 1.91 -7.20
CA SER A 122 1.90 0.81 -6.49
C SER A 122 2.88 -0.35 -6.30
N PHE A 123 2.93 -0.91 -5.09
CA PHE A 123 3.68 -2.11 -4.77
C PHE A 123 2.69 -3.24 -4.48
N GLU A 124 2.56 -4.17 -5.44
CA GLU A 124 1.55 -5.22 -5.39
C GLU A 124 2.21 -6.59 -5.58
N LYS A 125 1.49 -7.65 -5.21
CA LYS A 125 1.87 -9.01 -5.58
C LYS A 125 1.49 -9.26 -7.05
N PRO A 126 2.11 -10.23 -7.73
CA PRO A 126 1.77 -10.57 -9.12
C PRO A 126 0.29 -10.92 -9.36
N ASN A 127 -0.43 -11.35 -8.31
CA ASN A 127 -1.86 -11.64 -8.36
C ASN A 127 -2.75 -10.40 -8.11
N GLY A 128 -2.18 -9.20 -8.02
CA GLY A 128 -2.89 -7.94 -7.77
C GLY A 128 -3.24 -7.68 -6.31
N ALA A 129 -2.91 -8.59 -5.39
CA ALA A 129 -3.14 -8.38 -3.96
C ALA A 129 -2.04 -7.50 -3.35
N SER A 130 -2.38 -6.72 -2.33
CA SER A 130 -1.43 -5.85 -1.64
C SER A 130 -0.68 -6.58 -0.51
N TYR A 131 0.34 -5.91 0.06
CA TYR A 131 1.17 -6.42 1.15
C TYR A 131 0.62 -5.92 2.51
N ALA A 132 -0.14 -6.78 3.19
CA ALA A 132 -0.77 -6.49 4.49
C ALA A 132 0.17 -6.57 5.71
N ASP A 133 1.50 -6.59 5.53
CA ASP A 133 2.49 -6.75 6.60
C ASP A 133 3.07 -5.43 7.11
N GLY A 134 2.42 -4.30 6.81
CA GLY A 134 3.01 -2.97 7.01
C GLY A 134 3.97 -2.54 5.89
N SER A 135 3.98 -3.30 4.79
CA SER A 135 4.51 -2.92 3.47
C SER A 135 4.20 -1.46 3.11
N VAL A 136 5.09 -0.69 2.46
CA VAL A 136 4.58 0.42 1.63
C VAL A 136 3.89 -0.22 0.44
N VAL A 137 2.61 0.09 0.24
CA VAL A 137 1.80 -0.45 -0.86
C VAL A 137 1.55 0.61 -1.92
N TYR A 138 1.65 1.89 -1.54
CA TYR A 138 1.52 3.00 -2.45
C TYR A 138 2.39 4.17 -2.02
N VAL A 139 3.12 4.76 -2.95
CA VAL A 139 3.89 5.99 -2.73
C VAL A 139 3.53 7.00 -3.82
N PHE A 140 3.31 8.26 -3.46
CA PHE A 140 2.90 9.29 -4.41
C PHE A 140 3.26 10.69 -3.95
N GLN A 141 3.35 11.61 -4.92
CA GLN A 141 3.60 13.02 -4.65
C GLN A 141 2.33 13.88 -4.60
N VAL A 142 2.21 14.69 -3.56
CA VAL A 142 1.19 15.75 -3.42
C VAL A 142 1.81 16.98 -2.79
N ARG A 143 1.62 18.15 -3.41
CA ARG A 143 2.02 19.47 -2.86
C ARG A 143 3.48 19.51 -2.34
N ASN A 144 4.44 19.08 -3.17
CA ASN A 144 5.88 19.00 -2.82
C ASN A 144 6.23 18.07 -1.65
N LYS A 145 5.32 17.14 -1.31
CA LYS A 145 5.59 16.06 -0.37
C LYS A 145 5.48 14.71 -1.06
N ILE A 146 6.26 13.75 -0.58
CA ILE A 146 6.09 12.33 -0.85
C ILE A 146 5.28 11.74 0.30
N ILE A 147 4.22 11.02 -0.04
CA ILE A 147 3.32 10.34 0.89
C ILE A 147 3.49 8.84 0.69
N TYR A 148 3.65 8.12 1.80
CA TYR A 148 3.78 6.68 1.84
C TYR A 148 2.55 6.10 2.54
N ASP A 149 1.83 5.26 1.82
CA ASP A 149 0.67 4.56 2.33
C ASP A 149 0.97 3.07 2.46
N ARG A 150 0.38 2.47 3.49
CA ARG A 150 0.18 1.03 3.59
C ARG A 150 -1.29 0.71 3.40
N GLU A 151 -1.56 -0.54 3.08
CA GLU A 151 -2.92 -1.07 3.20
C GLU A 151 -3.26 -1.21 4.67
N ASP A 152 -4.40 -0.63 5.06
CA ASP A 152 -5.05 -0.95 6.30
C ASP A 152 -5.70 -2.32 6.14
N PRO A 153 -5.16 -3.35 6.81
CA PRO A 153 -5.63 -4.71 6.60
C PRO A 153 -7.04 -4.90 7.19
N ILE A 154 -7.56 -3.95 7.96
CA ILE A 154 -8.90 -3.98 8.57
C ILE A 154 -9.94 -3.36 7.63
N TRP A 155 -9.59 -2.26 6.96
CA TRP A 155 -10.56 -1.46 6.20
C TRP A 155 -10.47 -1.58 4.68
N ASP A 156 -9.51 -2.32 4.13
CA ASP A 156 -9.22 -2.35 2.69
C ASP A 156 -9.05 -0.93 2.12
N ARG A 157 -8.39 -0.07 2.91
CA ARG A 157 -8.14 1.34 2.62
C ARG A 157 -6.66 1.65 2.76
N LEU A 158 -6.18 2.63 2.00
CA LEU A 158 -4.82 3.13 2.17
C LEU A 158 -4.73 4.06 3.38
N VAL A 159 -3.74 3.82 4.25
CA VAL A 159 -3.43 4.67 5.40
C VAL A 159 -2.02 5.20 5.27
N THR A 160 -1.90 6.52 5.36
CA THR A 160 -0.61 7.20 5.36
C THR A 160 0.19 6.87 6.61
N ILE A 161 1.38 6.31 6.39
CA ILE A 161 2.33 5.96 7.46
C ILE A 161 3.46 6.95 7.60
N GLN A 162 3.77 7.68 6.52
CA GLN A 162 4.78 8.74 6.55
C GLN A 162 4.48 9.77 5.45
N GLU A 163 4.86 11.01 5.73
CA GLU A 163 5.03 12.04 4.71
C GLU A 163 6.38 12.75 4.92
N GLU A 164 6.99 13.22 3.85
CA GLU A 164 8.17 14.08 3.92
C GLU A 164 8.25 15.03 2.73
N PRO A 165 8.90 16.20 2.86
CA PRO A 165 9.16 17.08 1.73
C PRO A 165 10.01 16.38 0.65
N TYR A 166 9.71 16.62 -0.62
CA TYR A 166 10.47 16.04 -1.74
C TYR A 166 11.96 16.34 -1.65
N GLU A 167 12.33 17.58 -1.32
CA GLU A 167 13.72 18.01 -1.20
C GLU A 167 14.49 17.25 -0.11
N GLU A 168 13.84 16.91 1.00
CA GLU A 168 14.45 16.10 2.06
C GLU A 168 14.66 14.65 1.61
N ALA A 169 13.67 14.06 0.93
CA ALA A 169 13.81 12.74 0.35
C ALA A 169 14.92 12.68 -0.70
N PHE A 170 14.98 13.68 -1.58
CA PHE A 170 16.03 13.84 -2.58
C PHE A 170 17.42 13.91 -1.93
N ALA A 171 17.57 14.73 -0.87
CA ALA A 171 18.82 14.83 -0.13
C ALA A 171 19.24 13.47 0.49
N LYS A 172 18.31 12.75 1.12
CA LYS A 172 18.56 11.41 1.69
C LYS A 172 19.02 10.41 0.63
N VAL A 173 18.36 10.39 -0.54
CA VAL A 173 18.72 9.49 -1.64
C VAL A 173 20.10 9.84 -2.20
N ARG A 174 20.43 11.12 -2.31
CA ARG A 174 21.74 11.58 -2.79
C ARG A 174 22.86 11.27 -1.80
N GLU A 175 22.64 11.43 -0.50
CA GLU A 175 23.63 11.10 0.54
C GLU A 175 23.89 9.60 0.67
N ALA A 176 22.89 8.77 0.37
CA ALA A 176 23.02 7.31 0.34
C ALA A 176 23.83 6.81 -0.88
N GLN A 177 24.01 7.61 -1.93
CA GLN A 177 24.88 7.28 -3.06
C GLN A 177 26.35 7.43 -2.66
N PRO A 178 27.23 6.47 -2.99
CA PRO A 178 28.66 6.60 -2.70
C PRO A 178 29.27 7.79 -3.44
N ASP A 179 29.81 8.75 -2.69
CA ASP A 179 30.64 9.84 -3.22
C ASP A 179 31.92 9.27 -3.86
N PRO A 180 32.19 9.55 -5.15
CA PRO A 180 33.39 9.08 -5.87
C PRO A 180 34.71 9.48 -5.17
N GLY A 181 34.72 10.61 -4.44
CA GLY A 181 35.87 11.07 -3.66
C GLY A 181 36.11 10.24 -2.40
N LYS A 182 35.04 9.78 -1.73
CA LYS A 182 35.12 8.89 -0.56
C LYS A 182 35.37 7.44 -0.93
N GLU A 183 35.04 7.02 -2.14
CA GLU A 183 35.28 5.67 -2.64
C GLU A 183 36.77 5.39 -2.91
N LYS A 184 37.54 6.39 -3.37
CA LYS A 184 39.01 6.32 -3.43
C LYS A 184 39.65 6.19 -2.05
N SER A 185 39.14 6.91 -1.07
CA SER A 185 39.61 6.85 0.33
C SER A 185 39.24 5.51 1.00
N ARG A 186 38.04 4.97 0.73
CA ARG A 186 37.61 3.62 1.14
C ARG A 186 38.41 2.51 0.46
N SER A 187 38.74 2.65 -0.82
CA SER A 187 39.62 1.72 -1.56
C SER A 187 41.03 1.68 -0.97
N PHE A 188 41.56 2.84 -0.60
CA PHE A 188 42.84 2.95 0.12
C PHE A 188 42.77 2.29 1.50
N LEU A 189 41.74 2.58 2.30
CA LEU A 189 41.54 1.94 3.61
C LEU A 189 41.29 0.43 3.52
N ARG A 190 40.65 -0.07 2.46
CA ARG A 190 40.41 -1.50 2.19
C ARG A 190 41.70 -2.25 1.82
N LYS A 191 42.67 -1.56 1.21
CA LYS A 191 44.03 -2.09 0.98
C LYS A 191 44.87 -2.13 2.26
N VAL A 192 44.68 -1.14 3.15
CA VAL A 192 45.47 -1.01 4.39
C VAL A 192 44.88 -1.83 5.55
N PHE A 193 43.56 -2.03 5.57
CA PHE A 193 42.84 -2.81 6.57
C PHE A 193 41.87 -3.81 5.90
N PRO A 194 42.32 -5.04 5.58
CA PRO A 194 41.50 -6.03 4.86
C PRO A 194 40.30 -6.56 5.67
N PHE A 195 40.13 -6.12 6.92
CA PHE A 195 39.04 -6.54 7.81
C PHE A 195 37.83 -5.59 7.82
N ILE A 196 37.88 -4.47 7.09
CA ILE A 196 36.71 -3.58 6.97
C ILE A 196 35.75 -4.19 5.93
N LYS A 197 34.88 -5.10 6.40
CA LYS A 197 33.74 -5.62 5.64
C LYS A 197 32.71 -4.51 5.44
N THR A 198 32.64 -3.94 4.24
CA THR A 198 31.47 -3.17 3.79
C THR A 198 30.32 -4.14 3.51
N ARG A 199 29.24 -4.05 4.30
CA ARG A 199 27.95 -4.72 4.06
C ARG A 199 27.36 -4.20 2.75
N SER A 200 27.48 -4.96 1.66
CA SER A 200 26.60 -4.88 0.48
C SER A 200 26.36 -6.29 -0.08
N ALA A 201 25.84 -7.15 0.77
CA ALA A 201 25.06 -8.30 0.36
C ALA A 201 23.68 -8.08 0.99
N GLU A 202 22.61 -8.20 0.23
CA GLU A 202 21.26 -8.34 0.80
C GLU A 202 21.36 -9.39 1.91
N GLU A 203 21.16 -8.95 3.16
CA GLU A 203 21.21 -9.90 4.26
C GLU A 203 20.07 -10.89 4.06
N PRO A 204 20.33 -12.21 4.17
CA PRO A 204 19.25 -13.17 4.12
C PRO A 204 18.19 -12.76 5.15
N PRO A 205 16.89 -12.91 4.82
CA PRO A 205 15.82 -12.52 5.72
C PRO A 205 16.10 -13.09 7.11
N PRO A 206 15.95 -12.29 8.17
CA PRO A 206 16.28 -12.72 9.52
C PRO A 206 15.71 -14.12 9.81
N PRO A 207 16.51 -15.10 10.27
CA PRO A 207 16.07 -16.50 10.34
C PRO A 207 14.79 -16.77 11.16
N PHE A 208 14.38 -15.88 12.08
CA PHE A 208 13.09 -15.97 12.76
C PHE A 208 11.89 -15.83 11.86
N LEU A 209 11.98 -15.15 10.72
CA LEU A 209 10.85 -15.00 9.82
C LEU A 209 10.39 -16.37 9.32
N LYS A 210 11.34 -17.29 9.08
CA LYS A 210 11.01 -18.68 8.78
C LYS A 210 10.35 -19.40 9.96
N VAL A 211 10.79 -19.13 11.19
CA VAL A 211 10.21 -19.74 12.39
C VAL A 211 8.81 -19.20 12.67
N ALA A 212 8.59 -17.90 12.50
CA ALA A 212 7.29 -17.24 12.61
C ALA A 212 6.32 -17.80 11.56
N GLU A 213 6.80 -17.99 10.33
CA GLU A 213 6.05 -18.64 9.25
C GLU A 213 5.64 -20.08 9.61
N GLU A 214 6.54 -20.89 10.18
CA GLU A 214 6.23 -22.23 10.69
C GLU A 214 5.11 -22.20 11.76
N ILE A 215 5.13 -21.20 12.66
CA ILE A 215 4.11 -21.03 13.70
C ILE A 215 2.76 -20.64 13.06
N PHE A 216 2.74 -19.69 12.13
CA PHE A 216 1.51 -19.30 11.44
C PHE A 216 0.87 -20.47 10.68
N GLN A 217 1.67 -21.23 9.93
CA GLN A 217 1.17 -22.39 9.19
C GLN A 217 0.59 -23.44 10.12
N ARG A 218 1.26 -23.69 11.26
CA ARG A 218 0.78 -24.63 12.27
C ARG A 218 -0.52 -24.16 12.90
N PHE A 219 -0.62 -22.88 13.27
CA PHE A 219 -1.87 -22.31 13.78
C PHE A 219 -3.01 -22.43 12.77
N ALA A 220 -2.78 -22.02 11.52
CA ALA A 220 -3.76 -22.08 10.44
C ALA A 220 -4.28 -23.51 10.21
N LYS A 221 -3.39 -24.50 10.26
CA LYS A 221 -3.77 -25.91 10.17
C LYS A 221 -4.62 -26.33 11.38
N GLU A 222 -4.16 -26.06 12.60
CA GLU A 222 -4.84 -26.50 13.82
C GLU A 222 -6.23 -25.84 13.98
N ILE A 223 -6.38 -24.56 13.62
CA ILE A 223 -7.67 -23.86 13.72
C ILE A 223 -8.67 -24.33 12.65
N LEU A 224 -8.18 -24.69 11.45
CA LEU A 224 -9.00 -25.30 10.41
C LEU A 224 -9.50 -26.68 10.82
N GLU A 225 -8.62 -27.52 11.36
CA GLU A 225 -8.96 -28.89 11.77
C GLU A 225 -9.92 -28.91 12.97
N GLU A 226 -9.73 -28.02 13.95
CA GLU A 226 -10.51 -28.03 15.19
C GLU A 226 -11.84 -27.24 15.09
N TYR A 227 -11.87 -26.15 14.32
CA TYR A 227 -13.02 -25.24 14.26
C TYR A 227 -13.58 -25.03 12.86
N GLY A 228 -12.97 -25.60 11.80
CA GLY A 228 -13.36 -25.32 10.42
C GLY A 228 -13.04 -23.90 9.97
N ILE A 229 -12.15 -23.20 10.67
CA ILE A 229 -11.85 -21.78 10.48
C ILE A 229 -10.65 -21.61 9.53
N VAL A 230 -10.79 -20.73 8.53
CA VAL A 230 -9.76 -20.55 7.50
C VAL A 230 -8.89 -19.34 7.80
N SER A 231 -7.57 -19.49 7.76
CA SER A 231 -6.65 -18.34 7.82
C SER A 231 -6.58 -17.64 6.47
N TRP A 232 -6.61 -16.30 6.45
CA TRP A 232 -6.53 -15.52 5.20
C TRP A 232 -5.41 -14.48 5.20
N ASP A 233 -4.99 -13.99 6.37
CA ASP A 233 -3.90 -13.02 6.49
C ASP A 233 -3.07 -13.23 7.77
N ARG A 234 -1.81 -12.80 7.75
CA ARG A 234 -0.85 -12.95 8.86
C ARG A 234 0.29 -11.96 8.75
N GLY A 235 0.81 -11.52 9.89
CA GLY A 235 1.86 -10.52 9.96
C GLY A 235 2.18 -10.11 11.39
N GLY A 236 2.40 -8.81 11.60
CA GLY A 236 2.83 -8.23 12.86
C GLY A 236 4.16 -7.48 12.72
N SER A 237 4.70 -6.99 13.82
CA SER A 237 5.98 -6.27 13.87
C SER A 237 7.14 -7.27 13.96
N LEU A 238 7.67 -7.64 12.79
CA LEU A 238 8.69 -8.70 12.59
C LEU A 238 9.94 -8.16 11.85
N VAL A 239 10.48 -7.01 12.27
CA VAL A 239 11.56 -6.31 11.52
C VAL A 239 12.96 -6.73 12.00
N HIS A 240 13.23 -6.55 13.30
CA HIS A 240 14.53 -6.88 13.91
C HIS A 240 14.42 -7.98 14.96
N ASP A 241 13.26 -8.03 15.61
CA ASP A 241 12.81 -9.02 16.57
C ASP A 241 11.30 -9.24 16.36
N VAL A 242 10.70 -10.05 17.22
CA VAL A 242 9.26 -10.33 17.26
C VAL A 242 8.64 -9.44 18.32
N GLU A 243 8.18 -8.28 17.89
CA GLU A 243 7.47 -7.34 18.74
C GLU A 243 5.97 -7.65 18.79
N GLU A 244 5.39 -8.08 17.67
CA GLU A 244 3.99 -8.48 17.56
C GLU A 244 3.85 -9.61 16.52
N MET A 245 2.98 -10.58 16.80
CA MET A 245 2.50 -11.54 15.81
C MET A 245 0.98 -11.42 15.68
N ALA A 246 0.49 -11.27 14.46
CA ALA A 246 -0.92 -11.12 14.16
C ALA A 246 -1.37 -12.13 13.11
N ILE A 247 -2.55 -12.72 13.29
CA ILE A 247 -3.17 -13.62 12.31
C ILE A 247 -4.66 -13.32 12.20
N LYS A 248 -5.17 -13.34 10.98
CA LYS A 248 -6.58 -13.16 10.68
C LYS A 248 -7.18 -14.41 10.10
N VAL A 249 -8.38 -14.71 10.58
CA VAL A 249 -9.12 -15.90 10.21
C VAL A 249 -10.57 -15.56 9.87
N ILE A 250 -11.22 -16.44 9.11
CA ILE A 250 -12.61 -16.35 8.70
C ILE A 250 -13.35 -17.52 9.31
N ALA A 251 -14.39 -17.22 10.07
CA ALA A 251 -15.35 -18.18 10.57
C ALA A 251 -16.64 -18.05 9.77
N HIS A 252 -17.02 -19.12 9.05
CA HIS A 252 -18.24 -19.19 8.25
C HIS A 252 -19.47 -19.47 9.12
N GLN A 253 -19.67 -18.65 10.15
CA GLN A 253 -20.77 -18.75 11.10
C GLN A 253 -21.20 -17.36 11.58
N ARG A 254 -22.46 -17.26 12.00
CA ARG A 254 -22.95 -16.08 12.73
C ARG A 254 -22.44 -16.19 14.17
N ALA A 255 -22.07 -15.06 14.76
CA ALA A 255 -21.68 -15.00 16.16
C ALA A 255 -22.27 -13.78 16.85
N GLU A 256 -22.72 -13.97 18.08
CA GLU A 256 -22.97 -12.87 19.02
C GLU A 256 -21.71 -12.53 19.82
N VAL A 257 -21.71 -11.43 20.57
CA VAL A 257 -20.53 -10.95 21.33
C VAL A 257 -19.94 -12.04 22.22
N ASP A 258 -20.78 -12.83 22.90
CA ASP A 258 -20.32 -13.89 23.81
C ASP A 258 -19.67 -15.07 23.09
N GLU A 259 -20.19 -15.45 21.94
CA GLU A 259 -19.63 -16.52 21.11
C GLU A 259 -18.34 -16.07 20.42
N ALA A 260 -18.33 -14.83 19.92
CA ALA A 260 -17.15 -14.22 19.33
C ALA A 260 -16.02 -14.08 20.36
N ARG A 261 -16.33 -13.70 21.60
CA ARG A 261 -15.36 -13.65 22.71
C ARG A 261 -14.73 -15.01 22.95
N GLU A 262 -15.56 -16.03 23.11
CA GLU A 262 -15.09 -17.38 23.43
C GLU A 262 -14.17 -17.91 22.34
N LEU A 263 -14.55 -17.72 21.07
CA LEU A 263 -13.77 -18.15 19.94
C LEU A 263 -12.45 -17.37 19.80
N GLU A 264 -12.49 -16.05 19.98
CA GLU A 264 -11.33 -15.17 19.93
C GLU A 264 -10.31 -15.54 21.03
N VAL A 265 -10.77 -15.68 22.28
CA VAL A 265 -9.91 -16.07 23.40
C VAL A 265 -9.31 -17.45 23.18
N LYS A 266 -10.10 -18.44 22.75
CA LYS A 266 -9.58 -19.79 22.46
C LYS A 266 -8.52 -19.77 21.36
N ALA A 267 -8.75 -19.00 20.30
CA ALA A 267 -7.81 -18.86 19.20
C ALA A 267 -6.52 -18.16 19.67
N THR A 268 -6.63 -17.10 20.46
CA THR A 268 -5.48 -16.37 21.01
C THR A 268 -4.66 -17.22 21.96
N GLU A 269 -5.28 -17.95 22.89
CA GLU A 269 -4.57 -18.86 23.79
C GLU A 269 -3.85 -19.98 23.01
N LYS A 270 -4.48 -20.53 21.97
CA LYS A 270 -3.82 -21.50 21.07
C LYS A 270 -2.61 -20.87 20.37
N PHE A 271 -2.75 -19.66 19.86
CA PHE A 271 -1.67 -18.98 19.14
C PHE A 271 -0.50 -18.65 20.08
N LEU A 272 -0.79 -18.12 21.26
CA LEU A 272 0.18 -17.87 22.33
C LEU A 272 0.91 -19.15 22.74
N LYS A 273 0.20 -20.28 22.87
CA LYS A 273 0.81 -21.57 23.15
C LYS A 273 1.84 -21.96 22.08
N LEU A 274 1.47 -21.86 20.81
CA LEU A 274 2.38 -22.18 19.69
C LEU A 274 3.63 -21.28 19.67
N ILE A 275 3.48 -19.99 19.99
CA ILE A 275 4.61 -19.06 20.08
C ILE A 275 5.50 -19.42 21.28
N ASN A 276 4.91 -19.55 22.47
CA ASN A 276 5.64 -19.73 23.73
C ASN A 276 6.32 -21.10 23.88
N GLU A 277 5.78 -22.14 23.24
CA GLU A 277 6.38 -23.48 23.20
C GLU A 277 7.50 -23.59 22.14
N ASN A 278 7.55 -22.68 21.16
CA ASN A 278 8.56 -22.72 20.12
C ASN A 278 9.90 -22.15 20.61
N LYS A 279 10.80 -23.06 21.03
CA LYS A 279 12.14 -22.68 21.51
C LYS A 279 12.99 -21.93 20.48
N LYS A 280 12.71 -22.09 19.17
CA LYS A 280 13.50 -21.46 18.10
C LYS A 280 13.19 -19.96 17.96
N ILE A 281 11.96 -19.53 18.23
CA ILE A 281 11.57 -18.10 18.12
C ILE A 281 11.94 -17.31 19.38
N ARG A 282 12.02 -18.00 20.53
CA ARG A 282 12.26 -17.42 21.86
C ARG A 282 13.38 -16.37 21.92
N PRO A 283 14.56 -16.58 21.33
CA PRO A 283 15.65 -15.61 21.51
C PRO A 283 15.32 -14.25 20.87
N TRP A 284 14.31 -14.18 20.00
CA TRP A 284 13.97 -12.98 19.23
C TRP A 284 12.60 -12.46 19.63
N LEU A 285 11.95 -13.03 20.64
CA LEU A 285 10.75 -12.44 21.22
C LEU A 285 11.14 -11.21 22.03
N ARG A 286 10.44 -10.08 21.80
CA ARG A 286 10.66 -8.84 22.56
C ARG A 286 10.42 -9.04 24.05
N GLU A 287 9.54 -9.97 24.40
CA GLU A 287 9.28 -10.41 25.76
C GLU A 287 9.02 -11.92 25.81
N TYR A 288 9.39 -12.54 26.93
CA TYR A 288 9.10 -13.95 27.20
C TYR A 288 8.64 -14.15 28.65
N PRO A 289 7.50 -14.81 28.90
CA PRO A 289 6.54 -15.33 27.92
C PRO A 289 5.94 -14.22 27.06
N PHE A 290 5.63 -14.54 25.80
CA PHE A 290 4.87 -13.69 24.89
C PHE A 290 3.44 -13.61 25.39
N LYS A 291 2.85 -12.41 25.38
CA LYS A 291 1.53 -12.12 25.97
C LYS A 291 0.52 -11.68 24.92
N ALA A 292 -0.77 -11.72 25.30
CA ALA A 292 -1.89 -11.40 24.41
C ALA A 292 -1.83 -9.98 23.82
N ASN A 293 -1.28 -9.00 24.54
CA ASN A 293 -1.10 -7.64 24.01
C ASN A 293 -0.10 -7.55 22.83
N ARG A 294 0.63 -8.64 22.52
CA ARG A 294 1.54 -8.76 21.37
C ARG A 294 1.14 -9.90 20.41
N ALA A 295 0.06 -10.62 20.71
CA ALA A 295 -0.46 -11.70 19.88
C ALA A 295 -1.90 -11.38 19.50
N SER A 296 -2.11 -10.93 18.26
CA SER A 296 -3.44 -10.54 17.78
C SER A 296 -4.05 -11.66 16.94
N VAL A 297 -5.24 -12.11 17.32
CA VAL A 297 -6.10 -12.92 16.46
C VAL A 297 -7.32 -12.11 16.07
N GLY A 298 -7.48 -11.85 14.78
CA GLY A 298 -8.68 -11.23 14.22
C GLY A 298 -9.58 -12.27 13.58
N ILE A 299 -10.87 -12.27 13.92
CA ILE A 299 -11.86 -13.18 13.33
C ILE A 299 -12.90 -12.35 12.57
N ALA A 300 -13.01 -12.63 11.27
CA ALA A 300 -14.12 -12.17 10.45
C ALA A 300 -15.23 -13.23 10.46
N PHE A 301 -16.45 -12.82 10.79
CA PHE A 301 -17.62 -13.69 10.71
C PHE A 301 -18.33 -13.46 9.38
N ARG A 302 -18.54 -14.53 8.62
CA ARG A 302 -19.08 -14.47 7.26
C ARG A 302 -20.11 -15.56 7.03
N LYS A 303 -21.01 -15.32 6.09
CA LYS A 303 -21.82 -16.37 5.48
C LYS A 303 -20.94 -17.28 4.61
N GLU A 304 -21.45 -18.45 4.22
CA GLU A 304 -20.74 -19.43 3.37
C GLU A 304 -20.23 -18.84 2.03
N ASP A 305 -20.93 -17.85 1.49
CA ASP A 305 -20.58 -17.12 0.26
C ASP A 305 -19.56 -15.98 0.47
N ASN A 306 -19.01 -15.87 1.69
CA ASN A 306 -18.15 -14.78 2.18
C ASN A 306 -18.83 -13.40 2.28
N GLU A 307 -20.15 -13.30 2.18
CA GLU A 307 -20.87 -12.05 2.47
C GLU A 307 -20.95 -11.75 3.97
N THR A 308 -21.18 -10.46 4.29
CA THR A 308 -21.45 -9.99 5.65
C THR A 308 -22.93 -10.17 6.04
N TYR A 309 -23.19 -10.19 7.34
CA TYR A 309 -24.56 -10.24 7.88
C TYR A 309 -25.15 -8.83 7.89
N GLN A 310 -26.09 -8.55 7.00
CA GLN A 310 -26.76 -7.24 6.90
C GLN A 310 -27.57 -6.91 8.18
N GLU A 311 -28.17 -7.91 8.83
CA GLU A 311 -29.05 -7.72 10.00
C GLU A 311 -28.31 -7.88 11.34
N GLY A 312 -27.42 -6.94 11.67
CA GLY A 312 -26.88 -6.76 13.03
C GLY A 312 -26.02 -7.90 13.58
N GLY A 313 -25.62 -8.86 12.75
CA GLY A 313 -24.66 -9.91 13.13
C GLY A 313 -23.26 -9.32 13.25
N LEU A 314 -22.50 -9.80 14.24
CA LEU A 314 -21.11 -9.40 14.44
C LEU A 314 -20.31 -9.70 13.17
N THR A 315 -19.60 -8.69 12.66
CA THR A 315 -18.83 -8.80 11.41
C THR A 315 -17.36 -9.10 11.69
N PHE A 316 -16.83 -8.54 12.79
CA PHE A 316 -15.44 -8.71 13.19
C PHE A 316 -15.28 -8.72 14.70
N VAL A 317 -14.39 -9.58 15.19
CA VAL A 317 -13.76 -9.44 16.51
C VAL A 317 -12.26 -9.37 16.33
N TYR A 318 -11.59 -8.45 17.02
CA TYR A 318 -10.15 -8.27 16.88
C TYR A 318 -9.52 -7.68 18.14
N GLN A 319 -8.22 -7.92 18.30
CA GLN A 319 -7.44 -7.39 19.42
C GLN A 319 -6.51 -6.25 19.01
N VAL A 320 -6.48 -5.20 19.82
CA VAL A 320 -5.48 -4.13 19.76
C VAL A 320 -5.07 -3.75 21.18
N ASN A 321 -3.76 -3.73 21.45
CA ASN A 321 -3.19 -3.27 22.73
C ASN A 321 -3.82 -3.92 23.98
N GLY A 322 -4.10 -5.23 23.93
CA GLY A 322 -4.66 -5.98 25.07
C GLY A 322 -6.15 -5.74 25.32
N LYS A 323 -6.86 -5.12 24.38
CA LYS A 323 -8.34 -5.04 24.34
C LYS A 323 -8.89 -5.83 23.16
N ILE A 324 -10.07 -6.40 23.35
CA ILE A 324 -10.88 -7.02 22.30
C ILE A 324 -11.98 -6.04 21.90
N PHE A 325 -12.17 -5.88 20.60
CA PHE A 325 -13.21 -5.05 19.99
C PHE A 325 -14.17 -5.92 19.19
N TYR A 326 -15.45 -5.64 19.34
CA TYR A 326 -16.55 -6.32 18.66
C TYR A 326 -17.22 -5.34 17.72
N ALA A 327 -17.34 -5.69 16.46
CA ALA A 327 -17.66 -4.76 15.40
C ALA A 327 -18.72 -5.30 14.43
N VAL A 328 -19.61 -4.41 13.99
CA VAL A 328 -20.54 -4.64 12.88
C VAL A 328 -20.26 -3.66 11.76
N GLU A 329 -20.39 -4.11 10.52
CA GLU A 329 -20.40 -3.23 9.34
C GLU A 329 -21.69 -2.41 9.35
N ALA A 330 -21.59 -1.08 9.18
CA ALA A 330 -22.77 -0.23 9.16
C ALA A 330 -23.56 -0.44 7.87
N GLU A 331 -24.88 -0.61 7.99
CA GLU A 331 -25.75 -0.61 6.81
C GLU A 331 -25.55 0.71 6.04
N TYR A 332 -25.18 0.59 4.76
CA TYR A 332 -25.04 1.70 3.78
C TYR A 332 -23.78 2.57 3.87
N THR A 333 -22.80 2.28 4.73
CA THR A 333 -21.47 2.90 4.65
C THR A 333 -20.37 1.85 4.87
N ALA A 334 -19.18 2.05 4.29
CA ALA A 334 -18.01 1.21 4.58
C ALA A 334 -17.42 1.48 5.97
N ASP A 335 -18.20 2.05 6.90
CA ASP A 335 -17.77 2.37 8.26
C ASP A 335 -18.17 1.23 9.19
N VAL A 336 -17.29 0.90 10.14
CA VAL A 336 -17.60 -0.08 11.18
C VAL A 336 -18.00 0.61 12.46
N LYS A 337 -19.02 0.04 13.07
CA LYS A 337 -19.49 0.41 14.39
C LYS A 337 -18.99 -0.60 15.40
N ILE A 338 -18.21 -0.14 16.36
CA ILE A 338 -17.86 -0.91 17.55
C ILE A 338 -19.13 -1.04 18.40
N VAL A 339 -19.56 -2.27 18.65
CA VAL A 339 -20.76 -2.58 19.45
C VAL A 339 -20.42 -2.96 20.88
N ALA A 340 -19.20 -3.45 21.12
CA ALA A 340 -18.66 -3.70 22.45
C ALA A 340 -17.13 -3.65 22.42
N GLU A 341 -16.52 -3.44 23.59
CA GLU A 341 -15.09 -3.65 23.82
C GLU A 341 -14.87 -4.14 25.25
N GLU A 342 -13.81 -4.89 25.47
CA GLU A 342 -13.38 -5.28 26.81
C GLU A 342 -11.88 -5.59 26.87
N PRO A 343 -11.24 -5.50 28.05
CA PRO A 343 -9.86 -5.97 28.23
C PRO A 343 -9.76 -7.48 27.98
N TYR A 344 -8.67 -7.93 27.34
CA TYR A 344 -8.43 -9.35 27.08
C TYR A 344 -8.47 -10.19 28.38
N GLU A 345 -7.86 -9.69 29.45
CA GLU A 345 -7.83 -10.36 30.75
C GLU A 345 -9.24 -10.57 31.36
N GLU A 346 -10.19 -9.67 31.08
CA GLU A 346 -11.57 -9.84 31.51
C GLU A 346 -12.30 -10.86 30.65
N ALA A 347 -12.09 -10.81 29.33
CA ALA A 347 -12.64 -11.79 28.40
C ALA A 347 -12.16 -13.21 28.70
N LEU A 348 -10.87 -13.37 29.01
CA LEU A 348 -10.27 -14.65 29.42
C LEU A 348 -10.95 -15.19 30.68
N LYS A 349 -11.13 -14.36 31.71
CA LYS A 349 -11.82 -14.77 32.95
C LYS A 349 -13.26 -15.18 32.68
N LYS A 350 -14.01 -14.43 31.87
CA LYS A 350 -15.39 -14.78 31.48
C LYS A 350 -15.45 -16.10 30.74
N THR A 351 -14.49 -16.35 29.85
CA THR A 351 -14.40 -17.59 29.07
C THR A 351 -14.10 -18.80 29.97
N ILE A 352 -13.16 -18.67 30.91
CA ILE A 352 -12.83 -19.73 31.88
C ILE A 352 -14.01 -20.03 32.80
N ALA A 353 -14.63 -18.99 33.38
CA ALA A 353 -15.77 -19.16 34.28
C ALA A 353 -16.97 -19.87 33.62
N LYS A 354 -17.18 -19.64 32.32
CA LYS A 354 -18.23 -20.33 31.54
C LYS A 354 -17.91 -21.82 31.35
N LEU A 355 -16.65 -22.18 31.12
CA LEU A 355 -16.22 -23.58 31.02
C LEU A 355 -16.45 -24.29 32.35
N ASP A 356 -16.08 -23.67 33.47
CA ASP A 356 -16.28 -24.25 34.82
C ASP A 356 -17.76 -24.42 35.20
N ALA A 357 -18.66 -23.60 34.66
CA ALA A 357 -20.11 -23.70 34.90
C ALA A 357 -20.82 -24.78 34.06
N THR A 358 -20.11 -25.39 33.10
CA THR A 358 -20.65 -26.41 32.19
C THR A 358 -20.28 -27.85 32.62
N PHE A 359 -19.48 -27.99 33.68
CA PHE A 359 -19.15 -29.24 34.38
C PHE A 359 -19.79 -29.25 35.78
#